data_AF-A0A6M3M9U0-F1
#
_entry.id   AF-A0A6M3M9U0-F1
#
_cell.length_a   1.000
_cell.length_b   1.000
_cell.length_c   1.000
_cell.angle_alpha   90.00
_cell.angle_beta   90.00
_cell.angle_gamma   90.00
#
_symmetry.space_group_name_H-M   'P 1'
#
loop_
_entity.id
_entity.type
_entity.pdbx_description
1 polymer ?
#
loop_
_entity_poly.entity_id
_entity_poly.type
_entity_poly.pdbx_seq_one_letter_code
_entity_poly.pdbx_strand_id
1 'polypeptide(L)'
;QVLGVRFFVVDHLHYFLELDGVHDTANIRKACQRLSDFCHDTDSTLLLVVHPKQIESDNVRIQLKDLKGGSDIKQIASSVLSLWRPRSKTRKSKKRGTVTILKCRSQAGREGSLTYEFVKRAERFDFTADDVEGVWGEDETSGYGNGNSKSKWSGDYSSEEWAP
;
A
#
# COMPACT_ATOMS: atom_id res chain seq x y z
N GLN A 1 11.52 25.99 17.16
CA GLN A 1 11.19 24.72 17.83
C GLN A 1 11.05 23.66 16.73
N VAL A 2 11.78 22.56 16.82
CA VAL A 2 11.72 21.46 15.82
C VAL A 2 10.80 20.39 16.39
N LEU A 3 9.71 20.07 15.70
CA LEU A 3 8.68 19.13 16.19
C LEU A 3 9.09 17.65 16.08
N GLY A 4 10.24 17.34 15.47
CA GLY A 4 10.78 15.97 15.38
C GLY A 4 9.93 15.00 14.55
N VAL A 5 9.07 15.50 13.67
CA VAL A 5 8.18 14.67 12.85
C VAL A 5 8.98 13.84 11.85
N ARG A 6 8.71 12.53 11.81
CA ARG A 6 9.36 11.54 10.91
C ARG A 6 8.39 10.85 9.96
N PHE A 7 7.09 11.02 10.16
CA PHE A 7 6.05 10.36 9.36
C PHE A 7 4.98 11.36 8.95
N PHE A 8 4.72 11.43 7.65
CA PHE A 8 3.74 12.33 7.05
C PHE A 8 2.65 11.51 6.36
N VAL A 9 1.40 11.92 6.52
CA VAL A 9 0.26 11.38 5.77
C VAL A 9 -0.35 12.49 4.94
N VAL A 10 -0.47 12.26 3.65
CA VAL A 10 -1.05 13.20 2.70
C VAL A 10 -2.26 12.56 2.02
N ASP A 11 -3.45 13.00 2.42
CA ASP A 11 -4.75 12.56 1.89
C ASP A 11 -5.43 13.71 1.15
N HIS A 12 -5.44 13.77 -0.18
CA HIS A 12 -4.85 12.89 -1.21
C HIS A 12 -4.25 13.72 -2.35
N LEU A 13 -3.41 13.12 -3.19
CA LEU A 13 -2.58 13.80 -4.20
C LEU A 13 -3.33 14.80 -5.11
N HIS A 14 -4.61 14.55 -5.41
CA HIS A 14 -5.40 15.39 -6.33
C HIS A 14 -5.65 16.80 -5.81
N TYR A 15 -5.76 17.00 -4.49
CA TYR A 15 -5.96 18.34 -3.92
C TYR A 15 -4.81 19.31 -4.24
N PHE A 16 -3.57 18.81 -4.30
CA PHE A 16 -2.41 19.65 -4.63
C PHE A 16 -2.38 20.07 -6.09
N LEU A 17 -3.06 19.33 -6.96
CA LEU A 17 -3.04 19.51 -8.41
C LEU A 17 -4.20 20.37 -8.91
N GLU A 18 -5.26 20.50 -8.11
CA GLU A 18 -6.42 21.34 -8.41
C GLU A 18 -6.13 22.84 -8.23
N LEU A 19 -5.11 23.19 -7.44
CA LEU A 19 -4.74 24.59 -7.16
C LEU A 19 -4.32 25.38 -8.41
N ASP A 20 -3.78 24.69 -9.43
CA ASP A 20 -3.31 25.31 -10.66
C ASP A 20 -4.31 25.18 -11.83
N GLY A 21 -5.48 24.55 -11.63
CA GLY A 21 -6.50 24.37 -12.66
C GLY A 21 -6.11 23.48 -13.85
N VAL A 22 -4.88 22.95 -13.86
CA VAL A 22 -4.34 22.11 -14.92
C VAL A 22 -4.03 20.73 -14.36
N HIS A 23 -4.90 19.76 -14.66
CA HIS A 23 -4.66 18.34 -14.38
C HIS A 23 -3.62 17.74 -15.35
N ASP A 24 -2.39 18.23 -15.28
CA ASP A 24 -1.28 17.71 -16.08
C ASP A 24 -0.51 16.63 -15.31
N THR A 25 -0.25 15.51 -16.01
CA THR A 25 0.60 14.42 -15.52
C THR A 25 2.01 14.92 -15.18
N ALA A 26 2.51 15.94 -15.87
CA ALA A 26 3.80 16.55 -15.55
C ALA A 26 3.81 17.21 -14.15
N ASN A 27 2.70 17.82 -13.73
CA ASN A 27 2.58 18.41 -12.39
C ASN A 27 2.51 17.34 -11.31
N ILE A 28 1.83 16.21 -11.58
CA ILE A 28 1.82 15.03 -10.71
C ILE A 28 3.25 14.54 -10.47
N ARG A 29 4.01 14.38 -11.56
CA ARG A 29 5.41 13.94 -11.51
C ARG A 29 6.26 14.90 -10.69
N LYS A 30 6.18 16.21 -10.97
CA LYS A 30 6.93 17.24 -10.24
C LYS A 30 6.59 17.26 -8.74
N ALA A 31 5.31 17.15 -8.39
CA ALA A 31 4.87 17.10 -7.00
C ALA A 31 5.43 15.85 -6.29
N CYS A 32 5.29 14.68 -6.90
CA CYS A 32 5.83 13.43 -6.34
C CYS A 32 7.35 13.48 -6.18
N GLN A 33 8.08 14.08 -7.14
CA GLN A 33 9.52 14.25 -7.04
C GLN A 33 9.89 15.13 -5.85
N ARG A 34 9.25 16.30 -5.69
CA ARG A 34 9.48 17.20 -4.56
C ARG A 34 9.19 16.53 -3.21
N LEU A 35 8.14 15.72 -3.12
CA LEU A 35 7.83 14.96 -1.91
C LEU A 35 8.88 13.89 -1.63
N SER A 36 9.38 13.21 -2.66
CA SER A 36 10.45 12.24 -2.54
C SER A 36 11.76 12.88 -2.07
N ASP A 37 12.13 14.02 -2.67
CA ASP A 37 13.32 14.78 -2.32
C ASP A 37 13.22 15.27 -0.86
N PHE A 38 12.06 15.81 -0.47
CA PHE A 38 11.78 16.20 0.91
C PHE A 38 11.96 15.04 1.90
N CYS A 39 11.44 13.85 1.58
CA CYS A 39 11.60 12.68 2.44
C CYS A 39 13.07 12.28 2.60
N HIS A 40 13.85 12.37 1.52
CA HIS A 40 15.28 12.07 1.54
C HIS A 40 16.06 13.11 2.36
N ASP A 41 15.80 14.40 2.15
CA ASP A 41 16.50 15.50 2.84
C ASP A 41 16.19 15.56 4.34
N THR A 42 15.02 15.08 4.75
CA THR A 42 14.55 15.14 6.14
C THR A 42 14.59 13.81 6.87
N ASP A 43 15.09 12.75 6.21
CA ASP A 43 15.06 11.37 6.72
C ASP A 43 13.68 11.00 7.30
N SER A 44 12.65 11.21 6.48
CA SER A 44 11.25 11.05 6.85
C SER A 44 10.52 10.11 5.90
N THR A 45 9.46 9.48 6.39
CA THR A 45 8.56 8.63 5.59
C THR A 45 7.28 9.38 5.26
N LEU A 46 6.80 9.22 4.03
CA LEU A 46 5.53 9.81 3.59
C LEU A 46 4.60 8.75 3.01
N LEU A 47 3.37 8.73 3.51
CA LEU A 47 2.25 7.98 2.96
C LEU A 47 1.37 8.91 2.14
N LEU A 48 1.34 8.71 0.83
CA LEU A 48 0.54 9.48 -0.12
C LEU A 48 -0.68 8.68 -0.57
N VAL A 49 -1.88 9.19 -0.32
CA VAL A 49 -3.13 8.60 -0.82
C VAL A 49 -3.36 9.03 -2.27
N VAL A 50 -3.64 8.07 -3.15
CA VAL A 50 -3.89 8.30 -4.58
C VAL A 50 -5.14 7.54 -5.00
N HIS A 51 -6.05 8.23 -5.71
CA HIS A 51 -7.21 7.59 -6.31
C HIS A 51 -6.85 6.93 -7.64
N PRO A 52 -7.41 5.73 -7.93
CA PRO A 52 -7.29 5.14 -9.25
C PRO A 52 -8.00 5.99 -10.30
N LYS A 53 -7.65 5.79 -11.57
CA LYS A 53 -8.46 6.25 -12.71
C LYS A 53 -9.84 5.62 -12.63
N GLN A 54 -10.82 6.20 -13.32
CA GLN A 54 -12.17 5.63 -13.39
C GLN A 54 -12.10 4.16 -13.81
N ILE A 55 -12.61 3.28 -12.95
CA ILE A 55 -12.62 1.83 -13.17
C ILE A 55 -13.98 1.49 -13.76
N GLU A 56 -13.98 0.82 -14.92
CA GLU A 56 -15.21 0.54 -15.67
C GLU A 56 -16.10 -0.53 -15.03
N SER A 57 -15.54 -1.36 -14.14
CA SER A 57 -16.22 -2.52 -13.58
C SER A 57 -16.19 -2.51 -12.04
N ASP A 58 -17.36 -2.73 -11.46
CA ASP A 58 -17.50 -2.98 -10.03
C ASP A 58 -16.74 -4.26 -9.65
N ASN A 59 -16.02 -4.22 -8.52
CA ASN A 59 -15.28 -5.36 -7.94
C ASN A 59 -13.96 -5.74 -8.63
N VAL A 60 -13.40 -4.89 -9.49
CA VAL A 60 -12.03 -5.13 -10.00
C VAL A 60 -10.99 -4.72 -8.95
N ARG A 61 -9.99 -5.58 -8.73
CA ARG A 61 -8.82 -5.24 -7.88
C ARG A 61 -7.94 -4.22 -8.60
N ILE A 62 -7.52 -3.19 -7.88
CA ILE A 62 -6.65 -2.13 -8.42
C ILE A 62 -5.26 -2.71 -8.68
N GLN A 63 -4.76 -2.50 -9.89
CA GLN A 63 -3.40 -2.80 -10.31
C GLN A 63 -2.59 -1.51 -10.47
N LEU A 64 -1.26 -1.64 -10.59
CA LEU A 64 -0.37 -0.47 -10.78
C LEU A 64 -0.73 0.40 -11.98
N LYS A 65 -1.23 -0.21 -13.07
CA LYS A 65 -1.62 0.49 -14.30
C LYS A 65 -2.85 1.39 -14.12
N ASP A 66 -3.65 1.13 -13.08
CA ASP A 66 -4.91 1.81 -12.82
C ASP A 66 -4.70 3.12 -12.03
N LEU A 67 -3.47 3.43 -11.62
CA LEU A 67 -3.15 4.69 -10.92
C LEU A 67 -3.22 5.89 -11.86
N LYS A 68 -3.87 6.98 -11.41
CA LYS A 68 -3.87 8.26 -12.13
C LYS A 68 -2.47 8.89 -12.02
N GLY A 69 -1.85 9.21 -13.16
CA GLY A 69 -0.40 9.53 -13.22
C GLY A 69 0.54 8.32 -13.09
N GLY A 70 0.00 7.11 -13.32
CA GLY A 70 0.56 5.85 -12.81
C GLY A 70 1.98 5.47 -13.19
N SER A 71 2.51 5.86 -14.36
CA SER A 71 3.91 5.55 -14.71
C SER A 71 4.90 6.33 -13.86
N ASP A 72 4.66 7.62 -13.64
CA ASP A 72 5.57 8.50 -12.93
C ASP A 72 5.55 8.22 -11.43
N ILE A 73 4.35 8.08 -10.85
CA ILE A 73 4.18 7.71 -9.44
C ILE A 73 4.84 6.34 -9.18
N LYS A 74 4.63 5.37 -10.08
CA LYS A 74 5.26 4.05 -9.97
C LYS A 74 6.78 4.14 -10.00
N GLN A 75 7.38 5.03 -10.79
CA GLN A 75 8.83 5.16 -10.82
C GLN A 75 9.39 5.79 -9.55
N ILE A 76 8.69 6.75 -8.96
CA ILE A 76 9.17 7.48 -7.79
C ILE A 76 8.96 6.65 -6.51
N ALA A 77 7.74 6.17 -6.25
CA ALA A 77 7.36 5.54 -4.99
C ALA A 77 8.22 4.31 -4.64
N SER A 78 8.67 4.22 -3.37
CA SER A 78 9.42 3.06 -2.87
C SER A 78 8.56 1.81 -2.74
N SER A 79 7.31 2.00 -2.30
CA SER A 79 6.31 0.93 -2.18
C SER A 79 4.96 1.44 -2.68
N VAL A 80 4.11 0.54 -3.18
CA VAL A 80 2.73 0.86 -3.58
C VAL A 80 1.79 -0.15 -2.94
N LEU A 81 0.82 0.34 -2.17
CA LEU A 81 -0.21 -0.47 -1.54
C LEU A 81 -1.55 -0.20 -2.24
N SER A 82 -2.29 -1.28 -2.49
CA SER A 82 -3.63 -1.27 -3.05
C SER A 82 -4.62 -1.71 -1.99
N LEU A 83 -5.58 -0.84 -1.69
CA LEU A 83 -6.69 -1.16 -0.80
C LEU A 83 -7.91 -1.49 -1.65
N TRP A 84 -8.42 -2.72 -1.53
CA TRP A 84 -9.59 -3.16 -2.27
C TRP A 84 -10.66 -3.73 -1.34
N ARG A 85 -11.92 -3.46 -1.66
CA ARG A 85 -13.08 -4.04 -0.99
C ARG A 85 -14.18 -4.34 -2.00
N PRO A 86 -14.69 -5.58 -2.06
CA PRO A 86 -15.78 -5.92 -2.95
C PRO A 86 -17.08 -5.20 -2.54
N ARG A 87 -17.69 -4.53 -3.52
CA ARG A 87 -19.07 -4.06 -3.52
C ARG A 87 -19.99 -5.21 -3.94
N SER A 88 -20.53 -5.95 -2.98
CA SER A 88 -21.65 -6.87 -3.24
C SER A 88 -23.00 -6.11 -3.28
N LYS A 89 -24.10 -6.72 -3.73
CA LYS A 89 -25.47 -6.20 -3.52
C LYS A 89 -26.09 -6.71 -2.21
N THR A 90 -25.66 -7.88 -1.73
CA THR A 90 -26.19 -8.56 -0.54
C THR A 90 -25.45 -8.21 0.75
N ARG A 91 -26.16 -7.84 1.83
CA ARG A 91 -25.57 -7.39 3.11
C ARG A 91 -24.76 -8.46 3.87
N LYS A 92 -24.93 -9.75 3.57
CA LYS A 92 -24.44 -10.88 4.40
C LYS A 92 -22.96 -11.26 4.19
N SER A 93 -22.30 -10.85 3.12
CA SER A 93 -20.92 -11.27 2.79
C SER A 93 -19.84 -10.16 2.90
N LYS A 94 -20.18 -8.98 3.45
CA LYS A 94 -19.49 -7.71 3.13
C LYS A 94 -18.63 -7.10 4.23
N LYS A 95 -17.72 -7.86 4.83
CA LYS A 95 -16.81 -7.25 5.81
C LYS A 95 -15.34 -7.34 5.46
N ARG A 96 -14.97 -8.24 4.55
CA ARG A 96 -13.58 -8.44 4.18
C ARG A 96 -13.15 -7.56 3.01
N GLY A 97 -11.98 -6.96 3.13
CA GLY A 97 -11.24 -6.33 2.04
C GLY A 97 -9.82 -6.90 2.00
N THR A 98 -9.04 -6.46 1.03
CA THR A 98 -7.66 -6.90 0.83
C THR A 98 -6.76 -5.67 0.73
N VAL A 99 -5.61 -5.73 1.38
CA VAL A 99 -4.47 -4.83 1.16
C VAL A 99 -3.44 -5.62 0.38
N THR A 100 -3.04 -5.12 -0.78
CA THR A 100 -2.02 -5.77 -1.63
C THR A 100 -0.83 -4.84 -1.79
N ILE A 101 0.38 -5.34 -1.50
CA ILE A 101 1.63 -4.68 -1.86
C ILE A 101 1.86 -4.95 -3.34
N LEU A 102 1.60 -3.95 -4.18
CA LEU A 102 1.75 -4.03 -5.63
C LEU A 102 3.17 -3.72 -6.12
N LYS A 103 3.98 -3.07 -5.28
CA LYS A 103 5.37 -2.75 -5.55
C LYS A 103 6.11 -2.69 -4.22
N CYS A 104 7.30 -3.28 -4.16
CA CYS A 104 8.29 -3.00 -3.13
C CYS A 104 9.67 -2.85 -3.78
N ARG A 105 10.36 -1.73 -3.53
CA ARG A 105 11.73 -1.49 -4.04
C ARG A 105 12.81 -2.06 -3.13
N SER A 106 12.51 -2.28 -1.85
CA SER A 106 13.47 -2.84 -0.89
C SER A 106 13.88 -4.25 -1.30
N GLN A 107 15.16 -4.58 -1.17
CA GLN A 107 15.65 -5.94 -1.43
C GLN A 107 15.15 -6.95 -0.39
N ALA A 108 14.89 -6.49 0.84
CA ALA A 108 14.34 -7.31 1.91
C ALA A 108 12.80 -7.38 1.88
N GLY A 109 12.15 -6.48 1.14
CA GLY A 109 10.69 -6.40 1.06
C GLY A 109 10.12 -7.31 -0.02
N ARG A 110 8.85 -7.71 0.15
CA ARG A 110 8.16 -8.62 -0.79
C ARG A 110 6.76 -8.10 -1.14
N GLU A 111 6.31 -8.46 -2.33
CA GLU A 111 4.91 -8.28 -2.74
C GLU A 111 4.04 -9.38 -2.11
N GLY A 112 2.79 -9.05 -1.82
CA GLY A 112 1.88 -9.96 -1.14
C GLY A 112 0.55 -9.29 -0.79
N SER A 113 -0.41 -10.08 -0.32
CA SER A 113 -1.72 -9.58 0.09
C SER A 113 -2.10 -10.02 1.49
N LEU A 114 -2.81 -9.14 2.20
CA LEU A 114 -3.41 -9.39 3.49
C LEU A 114 -4.90 -9.11 3.42
N THR A 115 -5.71 -10.03 3.94
CA THR A 115 -7.15 -9.80 4.10
C THR A 115 -7.42 -9.15 5.45
N TYR A 116 -8.33 -8.18 5.44
CA TYR A 116 -8.77 -7.48 6.65
C TYR A 116 -10.30 -7.47 6.74
N GLU A 117 -10.83 -7.36 7.96
CA GLU A 117 -12.22 -7.10 8.24
C GLU A 117 -12.41 -5.69 8.82
N PHE A 118 -13.33 -4.89 8.28
CA PHE A 118 -13.68 -3.61 8.90
C PHE A 118 -14.76 -3.79 9.98
N VAL A 119 -14.38 -3.56 11.23
CA VAL A 119 -15.27 -3.67 12.39
C VAL A 119 -15.93 -2.32 12.66
N LYS A 120 -17.07 -2.07 12.01
CA LYS A 120 -17.76 -0.77 12.04
C LYS A 120 -17.99 -0.19 13.44
N ARG A 121 -18.32 -1.01 14.44
CA ARG A 121 -18.58 -0.53 15.82
C ARG A 121 -17.32 0.02 16.51
N ALA A 122 -16.16 -0.47 16.13
CA ALA A 122 -14.88 -0.12 16.72
C ALA A 122 -14.04 0.76 15.78
N GLU A 123 -14.57 1.12 14.60
CA GLU A 123 -13.90 1.93 13.57
C GLU A 123 -12.47 1.48 13.26
N ARG A 124 -12.22 0.16 13.31
CA ARG A 124 -10.90 -0.44 13.13
C ARG A 124 -10.88 -1.52 12.06
N PHE A 125 -9.69 -1.82 11.57
CA PHE A 125 -9.40 -2.91 10.66
C PHE A 125 -8.76 -4.06 11.43
N ASP A 126 -9.40 -5.23 11.40
CA ASP A 126 -8.87 -6.45 12.01
C ASP A 126 -8.27 -7.31 10.89
N PHE A 127 -7.00 -7.69 11.02
CA PHE A 127 -6.32 -8.51 10.02
C PHE A 127 -6.44 -9.99 10.37
N THR A 128 -6.71 -10.82 9.37
CA THR A 128 -6.77 -12.28 9.55
C THR A 128 -5.54 -12.92 8.94
N ALA A 129 -4.76 -13.64 9.76
CA ALA A 129 -3.56 -14.38 9.32
C ALA A 129 -3.89 -15.53 8.35
N ASP A 130 -5.16 -15.93 8.24
CA ASP A 130 -5.58 -17.10 7.48
C ASP A 130 -5.55 -16.92 5.95
N ASP A 131 -5.40 -15.68 5.45
CA ASP A 131 -5.54 -15.34 4.02
C ASP A 131 -4.33 -14.53 3.50
N VAL A 132 -3.10 -14.94 3.87
CA VAL A 132 -1.87 -14.37 3.31
C VAL A 132 -1.56 -15.04 1.97
N GLU A 133 -1.76 -14.32 0.86
CA GLU A 133 -1.35 -14.78 -0.48
C GLU A 133 0.00 -14.12 -0.85
N GLY A 134 1.08 -14.91 -0.90
CA GLY A 134 2.44 -14.48 -1.26
C GLY A 134 3.53 -15.35 -0.63
N VAL A 135 4.74 -15.40 -1.21
CA VAL A 135 5.89 -16.14 -0.68
C VAL A 135 6.52 -15.33 0.47
N TRP A 136 5.95 -15.45 1.66
CA TRP A 136 6.59 -15.02 2.91
C TRP A 136 7.43 -16.19 3.40
N GLY A 137 8.65 -16.26 2.89
CA GLY A 137 9.65 -17.22 3.35
C GLY A 137 10.48 -16.57 4.44
N GLU A 138 10.56 -17.25 5.59
CA GLU A 138 11.72 -17.16 6.47
C GLU A 138 13.00 -17.30 5.62
N ASP A 139 14.07 -16.60 6.01
CA ASP A 139 15.35 -16.71 5.32
C ASP A 139 15.76 -18.19 5.23
N GLU A 140 15.64 -18.77 4.04
CA GLU A 140 16.31 -20.01 3.70
C GLU A 140 17.27 -19.73 2.55
N THR A 141 18.54 -19.57 2.92
CA THR A 141 19.65 -19.90 2.05
C THR A 141 19.51 -21.35 1.59
N SER A 142 18.81 -21.61 0.49
CA SER A 142 19.19 -22.62 -0.51
C SER A 142 18.17 -22.76 -1.65
N GLY A 143 18.68 -22.92 -2.87
CA GLY A 143 18.26 -23.98 -3.77
C GLY A 143 16.91 -23.85 -4.48
N TYR A 144 16.98 -23.77 -5.81
CA TYR A 144 15.90 -24.09 -6.74
C TYR A 144 14.99 -25.24 -6.25
N GLY A 145 13.71 -24.95 -6.01
CA GLY A 145 12.71 -25.94 -5.68
C GLY A 145 11.30 -25.43 -5.95
N ASN A 146 10.70 -25.89 -7.05
CA ASN A 146 9.31 -25.67 -7.39
C ASN A 146 8.45 -26.53 -6.45
N GLY A 147 7.83 -25.92 -5.42
CA GLY A 147 7.07 -26.64 -4.40
C GLY A 147 5.99 -25.77 -3.79
N ASN A 148 4.74 -26.14 -4.06
CA ASN A 148 3.54 -25.55 -3.47
C ASN A 148 3.41 -26.03 -2.01
N SER A 149 3.92 -25.28 -1.03
CA SER A 149 3.75 -25.56 0.40
C SER A 149 3.02 -24.41 1.10
N LYS A 150 1.86 -24.72 1.68
CA LYS A 150 1.15 -23.84 2.61
C LYS A 150 1.86 -23.92 3.97
N SER A 151 2.66 -22.92 4.31
CA SER A 151 3.13 -22.74 5.69
C SER A 151 2.05 -22.02 6.50
N LYS A 152 1.74 -22.55 7.68
CA LYS A 152 0.80 -21.96 8.63
C LYS A 152 1.61 -21.11 9.61
N TRP A 153 1.40 -19.80 9.60
CA TRP A 153 2.12 -18.89 10.48
C TRP A 153 1.52 -18.92 11.89
N SER A 154 2.37 -19.05 12.90
CA SER A 154 2.04 -18.91 14.32
C SER A 154 3.09 -18.03 14.96
N GLY A 155 3.05 -16.72 14.69
CA GLY A 155 3.94 -15.75 15.33
C GLY A 155 3.17 -14.93 16.37
N ASP A 156 3.59 -15.03 17.62
CA ASP A 156 3.19 -14.10 18.68
C ASP A 156 3.88 -12.74 18.44
N TYR A 157 3.09 -11.68 18.31
CA TYR A 157 3.60 -10.32 18.16
C TYR A 157 4.13 -9.82 19.51
N SER A 158 5.44 -9.91 19.72
CA SER A 158 6.14 -9.15 20.76
C SER A 158 6.45 -7.75 20.23
N SER A 159 6.02 -6.71 20.94
CA SER A 159 6.08 -5.30 20.54
C SER A 159 7.46 -4.64 20.74
N GLU A 160 8.54 -5.40 20.90
CA GLU A 160 9.83 -4.85 21.37
C GLU A 160 10.94 -4.68 20.32
N GLU A 161 10.77 -5.10 19.06
CA GLU A 161 11.87 -5.05 18.07
C GLU A 161 11.77 -3.91 17.04
N TRP A 162 11.39 -2.72 17.47
CA TRP A 162 11.55 -1.50 16.66
C TRP A 162 12.27 -0.40 17.45
N ALA A 163 13.60 -0.52 17.56
CA ALA A 163 14.52 0.59 17.79
C ALA A 163 15.99 0.17 17.59
N PRO A 164 16.87 1.06 17.16
CA PRO A 164 16.81 2.03 16.06
C PRO A 164 17.66 1.61 14.85
#